data_AF-R7PRW6-F1
#
_entry.id   AF-R7PRW6-F1
#
_cell.length_a   1.000
_cell.length_b   1.000
_cell.length_c   1.000
_cell.angle_alpha   90.00
_cell.angle_beta   90.00
_cell.angle_gamma   90.00
#
_symmetry.space_group_name_H-M   'P 1'
#
loop_
_entity.id
_entity.type
_entity.pdbx_description
1 polymer ?
#
loop_
_entity_poly.entity_id
_entity_poly.type
_entity_poly.pdbx_seq_one_letter_code
_entity_poly.pdbx_strand_id
1 'polypeptide(L)'
;MGFFNFGKNKDTKETNHTSWESCHKAQPNMYEKDGKRYMFFTLKEGVDTVLCLQPAEVYSIDKPEEVEYRLLLLSTTEDTLIGNLPFYKSVRFLKDYVVEDKFPLVLLRGLTLEDMKLFVQNIEMALQEEQIIREICEQTDELLQAEVITPETVEAVFHSRHVKAYTFEQVYFPSGTLMAADPICELQSMYVPVIKETIPSGYYPITIGILDSELVGIRMTGMRLKVTEEEALSYQAATMYKAKDKKEFRAAFPVDAGMSTFCDKEAAESYWKVLYAWYKEHPNGNWYNDYLADLFKESAEAYPDLQREGGDFIRFKIPESNNEIVMVATGFGDGIYQVFWGVDKNGKRCELVTLFVDPRKA
;
A
#
# COMPACT_ATOMS: atom_id res chain seq x y z
N MET A 1 -10.62 -5.64 20.86
CA MET A 1 -11.35 -6.90 21.08
C MET A 1 -10.94 -7.89 20.00
N GLY A 2 -10.33 -9.03 20.38
CA GLY A 2 -10.21 -10.26 19.59
C GLY A 2 -9.20 -10.33 18.44
N PHE A 3 -7.88 -10.28 18.71
CA PHE A 3 -6.82 -10.51 17.69
C PHE A 3 -5.95 -11.77 17.91
N PHE A 4 -6.17 -12.54 18.98
CA PHE A 4 -5.35 -13.72 19.30
C PHE A 4 -6.24 -14.96 19.43
N ASN A 5 -6.68 -15.52 18.31
CA ASN A 5 -7.36 -16.81 18.30
C ASN A 5 -6.52 -17.76 17.46
N PHE A 6 -5.67 -18.56 18.11
CA PHE A 6 -4.89 -19.58 17.42
C PHE A 6 -5.81 -20.77 17.17
N GLY A 7 -6.28 -20.91 15.92
CA GLY A 7 -7.18 -21.99 15.52
C GLY A 7 -6.63 -23.38 15.86
N LYS A 8 -7.52 -24.29 16.30
CA LYS A 8 -7.18 -25.67 16.65
C LYS A 8 -6.78 -26.47 15.40
N ASN A 9 -5.50 -26.75 15.21
CA ASN A 9 -5.07 -27.82 14.30
C ASN A 9 -5.06 -29.15 15.06
N LYS A 10 -5.91 -30.09 14.61
CA LYS A 10 -5.92 -31.48 15.05
C LYS A 10 -4.91 -32.26 14.24
N ASP A 11 -3.74 -32.50 14.80
CA ASP A 11 -2.92 -33.68 14.51
C ASP A 11 -2.08 -34.01 15.75
N THR A 12 -2.66 -34.84 16.61
CA THR A 12 -2.02 -35.35 17.82
C THR A 12 -1.04 -36.45 17.45
N LYS A 13 0.26 -36.11 17.35
CA LYS A 13 1.32 -37.07 17.68
C LYS A 13 1.52 -37.05 19.19
N GLU A 14 1.44 -38.22 19.82
CA GLU A 14 1.64 -38.41 21.26
C GLU A 14 3.01 -37.85 21.69
N THR A 15 2.97 -36.76 22.43
CA THR A 15 4.10 -36.22 23.21
C THR A 15 3.70 -36.22 24.67
N ASN A 16 4.56 -36.75 25.54
CA ASN A 16 4.39 -36.79 27.00
C ASN A 16 3.72 -35.51 27.52
N HIS A 17 2.54 -35.64 28.15
CA HIS A 17 1.79 -34.50 28.65
C HIS A 17 2.51 -33.84 29.84
N THR A 18 3.29 -32.79 29.60
CA THR A 18 3.67 -31.84 30.65
C THR A 18 2.39 -31.17 31.17
N SER A 19 2.08 -31.29 32.46
CA SER A 19 0.89 -30.66 33.02
C SER A 19 1.12 -29.14 33.19
N TRP A 20 0.12 -28.31 32.90
CA TRP A 20 0.19 -26.84 33.06
C TRP A 20 0.66 -26.39 34.45
N GLU A 21 0.38 -27.20 35.46
CA GLU A 21 0.76 -26.96 36.86
C GLU A 21 2.26 -27.13 37.12
N SER A 22 2.94 -27.93 36.28
CA SER A 22 4.39 -28.19 36.36
C SER A 22 5.23 -27.24 35.51
N CYS A 23 4.60 -26.47 34.60
CA CYS A 23 5.29 -25.55 33.71
C CYS A 23 5.65 -24.22 34.41
N HIS A 24 6.71 -23.57 33.95
CA HIS A 24 7.10 -22.27 34.46
C HIS A 24 6.07 -21.21 34.05
N LYS A 25 5.59 -20.40 34.99
CA LYS A 25 4.76 -19.23 34.67
C LYS A 25 5.67 -18.04 34.45
N ALA A 26 5.67 -17.46 33.24
CA ALA A 26 6.42 -16.25 32.94
C ALA A 26 5.81 -15.07 33.70
N GLN A 27 6.28 -14.84 34.92
CA GLN A 27 5.86 -13.70 35.72
C GLN A 27 6.57 -12.43 35.22
N PRO A 28 5.83 -11.34 34.96
CA PRO A 28 6.42 -10.11 34.50
C PRO A 28 7.20 -9.42 35.61
N ASN A 29 8.28 -8.74 35.22
CA ASN A 29 8.96 -7.79 36.08
C ASN A 29 8.68 -6.36 35.60
N MET A 30 8.22 -5.50 36.52
CA MET A 30 7.95 -4.10 36.27
C MET A 30 9.15 -3.23 36.65
N TYR A 31 9.51 -2.30 35.78
CA TYR A 31 10.57 -1.32 36.02
C TYR A 31 10.15 0.07 35.57
N GLU A 32 10.67 1.08 36.24
CA GLU A 32 10.51 2.48 35.85
C GLU A 32 11.90 3.11 35.69
N LYS A 33 12.12 3.78 34.57
CA LYS A 33 13.36 4.50 34.29
C LYS A 33 13.08 5.71 33.42
N ASP A 34 13.60 6.86 33.82
CA ASP A 34 13.45 8.14 33.09
C ASP A 34 11.99 8.49 32.76
N GLY A 35 11.06 8.18 33.69
CA GLY A 35 9.62 8.42 33.52
C GLY A 35 8.91 7.44 32.57
N LYS A 36 9.62 6.44 32.03
CA LYS A 36 9.04 5.35 31.22
C LYS A 36 8.88 4.09 32.04
N ARG A 37 7.74 3.42 31.89
CA ARG A 37 7.43 2.14 32.54
C ARG A 37 7.66 0.99 31.57
N TYR A 38 8.32 -0.06 32.04
CA TYR A 38 8.63 -1.26 31.27
C TYR A 38 8.08 -2.50 31.98
N MET A 39 7.58 -3.46 31.20
CA MET A 39 7.18 -4.77 31.68
C MET A 39 7.94 -5.85 30.90
N PHE A 40 8.74 -6.67 31.60
CA PHE A 40 9.52 -7.73 30.97
C PHE A 40 8.97 -9.11 31.27
N PHE A 41 8.72 -9.89 30.24
CA PHE A 41 8.52 -11.34 30.30
C PHE A 41 9.80 -12.05 29.89
N THR A 42 10.17 -13.13 30.58
CA THR A 42 11.39 -13.89 30.24
C THR A 42 11.04 -15.29 29.79
N LEU A 43 11.54 -15.70 28.62
CA LEU A 43 11.60 -17.08 28.19
C LEU A 43 13.02 -17.59 28.43
N LYS A 44 13.13 -18.71 29.14
CA LYS A 44 14.40 -19.35 29.46
C LYS A 44 14.59 -20.59 28.60
N GLU A 45 15.80 -20.78 28.09
CA GLU A 45 16.16 -21.91 27.22
C GLU A 45 15.75 -23.25 27.85
N GLY A 46 15.09 -24.09 27.05
CA GLY A 46 14.64 -25.43 27.42
C GLY A 46 13.48 -25.49 28.43
N VAL A 47 12.89 -24.35 28.82
CA VAL A 47 11.83 -24.31 29.84
C VAL A 47 10.45 -24.18 29.22
N ASP A 48 9.59 -25.19 29.41
CA ASP A 48 8.16 -25.12 29.12
C ASP A 48 7.53 -23.96 29.91
N THR A 49 6.94 -23.00 29.18
CA THR A 49 6.57 -21.70 29.75
C THR A 49 5.11 -21.35 29.46
N VAL A 50 4.35 -21.07 30.51
CA VAL A 50 3.03 -20.44 30.42
C VAL A 50 3.21 -18.93 30.30
N LEU A 51 2.87 -18.39 29.14
CA LEU A 51 2.97 -16.97 28.80
C LEU A 51 1.59 -16.31 28.74
N CYS A 52 1.46 -15.10 29.29
CA CYS A 52 0.23 -14.32 29.23
C CYS A 52 0.20 -13.42 27.99
N LEU A 53 -0.78 -13.60 27.10
CA LEU A 53 -0.93 -12.81 25.87
C LEU A 53 -1.61 -11.45 26.08
N GLN A 54 -2.33 -11.27 27.18
CA GLN A 54 -2.98 -10.00 27.55
C GLN A 54 -2.49 -9.49 28.91
N PRO A 55 -1.20 -9.11 29.00
CA PRO A 55 -0.61 -8.75 30.28
C PRO A 55 -1.26 -7.51 30.92
N ALA A 56 -1.68 -6.53 30.12
CA ALA A 56 -2.38 -5.35 30.62
C ALA A 56 -3.64 -5.69 31.43
N GLU A 57 -4.45 -6.63 30.92
CA GLU A 57 -5.71 -7.05 31.56
C GLU A 57 -5.44 -7.98 32.75
N VAL A 58 -4.63 -9.02 32.54
CA VAL A 58 -4.34 -10.05 33.57
C VAL A 58 -3.65 -9.47 34.79
N TYR A 59 -2.78 -8.48 34.61
CA TYR A 59 -2.05 -7.82 35.69
C TYR A 59 -2.65 -6.48 36.11
N SER A 60 -3.83 -6.10 35.58
CA SER A 60 -4.55 -4.87 35.94
C SER A 60 -3.67 -3.62 35.89
N ILE A 61 -2.98 -3.44 34.76
CA ILE A 61 -1.99 -2.37 34.59
C ILE A 61 -2.68 -1.02 34.38
N ASP A 62 -2.34 -0.05 35.22
CA ASP A 62 -2.82 1.32 35.08
C ASP A 62 -2.16 2.03 33.89
N LYS A 63 -2.98 2.65 33.03
CA LYS A 63 -2.58 3.28 31.77
C LYS A 63 -1.64 2.39 30.93
N PRO A 64 -2.12 1.24 30.44
CA PRO A 64 -1.29 0.25 29.77
C PRO A 64 -0.62 0.76 28.50
N GLU A 65 -1.16 1.80 27.86
CA GLU A 65 -0.59 2.49 26.69
C GLU A 65 0.72 3.24 26.99
N GLU A 66 0.98 3.58 28.26
CA GLU A 66 2.22 4.24 28.69
C GLU A 66 3.31 3.22 29.12
N VAL A 67 3.04 1.91 28.97
CA VAL A 67 3.96 0.83 29.38
C VAL A 67 4.57 0.16 28.15
N GLU A 68 5.89 0.03 28.14
CA GLU A 68 6.62 -0.70 27.11
C GLU A 68 6.76 -2.18 27.51
N TYR A 69 6.08 -3.08 26.79
CA TYR A 69 6.09 -4.51 27.06
C TYR A 69 7.20 -5.19 26.25
N ARG A 70 8.05 -5.96 26.93
CA ARG A 70 9.26 -6.57 26.37
C ARG A 70 9.29 -8.08 26.64
N LEU A 71 9.81 -8.83 25.68
CA LEU A 71 10.09 -10.25 25.79
C LEU A 71 11.61 -10.46 25.78
N LEU A 72 12.13 -11.01 26.87
CA LEU A 72 13.52 -11.37 27.07
C LEU A 72 13.72 -12.85 26.76
N LEU A 73 14.76 -13.18 26.01
CA LEU A 73 15.17 -14.56 25.74
C LEU A 73 16.52 -14.81 26.42
N LEU A 74 16.53 -15.66 27.44
CA LEU A 74 17.70 -15.98 28.24
C LEU A 74 18.21 -17.37 27.90
N SER A 75 19.45 -17.45 27.41
CA SER A 75 20.14 -18.72 27.20
C SER A 75 20.88 -19.16 28.45
N THR A 76 20.66 -20.42 28.81
CA THR A 76 21.45 -21.11 29.82
C THR A 76 22.71 -21.72 29.25
N THR A 77 22.70 -22.08 27.97
CA THR A 77 23.87 -22.66 27.28
C THR A 77 24.97 -21.62 27.09
N GLU A 78 24.61 -20.40 26.71
CA GLU A 78 25.55 -19.29 26.50
C GLU A 78 25.66 -18.35 27.71
N ASP A 79 24.87 -18.59 28.76
CA ASP A 79 24.80 -17.77 29.98
C ASP A 79 24.62 -16.27 29.70
N THR A 80 23.72 -15.94 28.77
CA THR A 80 23.53 -14.57 28.29
C THR A 80 22.10 -14.31 27.79
N LEU A 81 21.75 -13.04 27.69
CA LEU A 81 20.52 -12.57 27.06
C LEU A 81 20.70 -12.59 25.54
N ILE A 82 19.92 -13.43 24.85
CA ILE A 82 19.94 -13.54 23.38
C ILE A 82 19.06 -12.48 22.73
N GLY A 83 17.93 -12.14 23.36
CA GLY A 83 16.94 -11.25 22.74
C GLY A 83 16.26 -10.34 23.75
N ASN A 84 16.01 -9.10 23.32
CA ASN A 84 15.15 -8.15 24.02
C ASN A 84 14.19 -7.54 23.00
N LEU A 85 13.01 -8.13 22.85
CA LEU A 85 12.10 -7.90 21.73
C LEU A 85 10.78 -7.25 22.16
N PRO A 86 10.08 -6.47 21.31
CA PRO A 86 8.78 -5.92 21.65
C PRO A 86 7.76 -7.05 21.84
N PHE A 87 7.13 -7.12 23.01
CA PHE A 87 6.31 -8.26 23.42
C PHE A 87 5.20 -8.58 22.40
N TYR A 88 4.35 -7.60 22.08
CA TYR A 88 3.19 -7.82 21.21
C TYR A 88 3.56 -8.15 19.75
N LYS A 89 4.73 -7.69 19.28
CA LYS A 89 5.26 -8.08 17.98
C LYS A 89 5.75 -9.53 18.03
N SER A 90 6.44 -9.90 19.10
CA SER A 90 7.00 -11.23 19.32
C SER A 90 5.93 -12.32 19.42
N VAL A 91 4.79 -12.02 20.06
CA VAL A 91 3.69 -12.99 20.25
C VAL A 91 3.21 -13.61 18.94
N ARG A 92 3.22 -12.86 17.82
CA ARG A 92 2.78 -13.37 16.52
C ARG A 92 3.67 -14.50 15.99
N PHE A 93 4.95 -14.48 16.35
CA PHE A 93 5.95 -15.46 15.94
C PHE A 93 6.02 -16.66 16.90
N LEU A 94 5.32 -16.62 18.03
CA LEU A 94 5.33 -17.70 19.01
C LEU A 94 4.44 -18.89 18.62
N LYS A 95 3.60 -18.74 17.59
CA LYS A 95 2.59 -19.72 17.17
C LYS A 95 3.16 -21.14 17.01
N ASP A 96 4.34 -21.25 16.41
CA ASP A 96 4.97 -22.54 16.11
C ASP A 96 5.57 -23.24 17.35
N TYR A 97 5.60 -22.53 18.49
CA TYR A 97 6.07 -23.03 19.77
C TYR A 97 4.92 -23.31 20.76
N VAL A 98 3.67 -22.99 20.39
CA VAL A 98 2.50 -23.22 21.25
C VAL A 98 2.15 -24.71 21.29
N VAL A 99 2.12 -25.26 22.50
CA VAL A 99 1.67 -26.63 22.79
C VAL A 99 0.17 -26.65 23.07
N GLU A 100 -0.32 -25.69 23.85
CA GLU A 100 -1.73 -25.57 24.19
C GLU A 100 -2.12 -24.10 24.38
N ASP A 101 -3.25 -23.69 23.81
CA ASP A 101 -3.82 -22.35 23.94
C ASP A 101 -5.01 -22.38 24.91
N LYS A 102 -4.91 -21.60 26.00
CA LYS A 102 -5.98 -21.34 26.97
C LYS A 102 -6.05 -19.83 27.23
N PHE A 103 -6.44 -19.09 26.19
CA PHE A 103 -6.59 -17.63 26.23
C PHE A 103 -7.15 -17.10 27.57
N PRO A 104 -6.51 -16.12 28.22
CA PRO A 104 -5.41 -15.29 27.71
C PRO A 104 -4.01 -15.89 27.88
N LEU A 105 -3.89 -17.15 28.29
CA LEU A 105 -2.61 -17.82 28.51
C LEU A 105 -2.30 -18.82 27.40
N VAL A 106 -1.01 -18.97 27.07
CA VAL A 106 -0.53 -20.03 26.18
C VAL A 106 0.56 -20.82 26.87
N LEU A 107 0.59 -22.13 26.65
CA LEU A 107 1.71 -22.98 27.01
C LEU A 107 2.64 -23.10 25.81
N LEU A 108 3.87 -22.64 25.97
CA LEU A 108 4.96 -22.79 25.03
C LEU A 108 5.83 -23.97 25.43
N ARG A 109 6.27 -24.79 24.47
CA ARG A 109 7.35 -25.74 24.71
C ARG A 109 8.63 -25.00 25.05
N GLY A 110 9.58 -25.65 25.72
CA GLY A 110 10.94 -25.15 25.85
C GLY A 110 11.56 -24.88 24.48
N LEU A 111 12.04 -23.65 24.28
CA LEU A 111 12.82 -23.27 23.10
C LEU A 111 14.27 -23.68 23.32
N THR A 112 14.87 -24.35 22.34
CA THR A 112 16.32 -24.60 22.28
C THR A 112 17.08 -23.31 21.98
N LEU A 113 18.41 -23.32 22.17
CA LEU A 113 19.26 -22.21 21.74
C LEU A 113 19.06 -21.83 20.26
N GLU A 114 18.93 -22.83 19.38
CA GLU A 114 18.71 -22.62 17.94
C GLU A 114 17.33 -22.00 17.67
N ASP A 115 16.27 -22.50 18.34
CA ASP A 115 14.93 -21.92 18.26
C ASP A 115 14.97 -20.44 18.67
N MET A 116 15.64 -20.12 19.79
CA MET A 116 15.73 -18.74 20.30
C MET A 116 16.45 -17.80 19.33
N LYS A 117 17.57 -18.25 18.74
CA LYS A 117 18.32 -17.45 17.76
C LYS A 117 17.50 -17.20 16.50
N LEU A 118 16.86 -18.24 15.97
CA LEU A 118 15.99 -18.10 14.79
C LEU A 118 14.78 -17.20 15.09
N PHE A 119 14.19 -17.33 16.27
CA PHE A 119 13.08 -16.49 16.71
C PHE A 119 13.48 -15.01 16.78
N VAL A 120 14.62 -14.69 17.38
CA VAL A 120 15.16 -13.32 17.45
C VAL A 120 15.42 -12.78 16.04
N GLN A 121 16.11 -13.55 15.19
CA GLN A 121 16.42 -13.16 13.82
C GLN A 121 15.16 -12.84 13.02
N ASN A 122 14.14 -13.70 13.07
CA ASN A 122 12.89 -13.49 12.33
C ASN A 122 12.15 -12.22 12.77
N ILE A 123 12.17 -11.90 14.06
CA ILE A 123 11.54 -10.69 14.59
C ILE A 123 12.34 -9.45 14.22
N GLU A 124 13.67 -9.50 14.32
CA GLU A 124 14.54 -8.40 13.92
C GLU A 124 14.40 -8.08 12.43
N MET A 125 14.34 -9.10 11.57
CA MET A 125 14.03 -8.94 10.15
C MET A 125 12.67 -8.26 9.94
N ALA A 126 11.61 -8.76 10.57
CA ALA A 126 10.27 -8.17 10.43
C ALA A 126 10.20 -6.71 10.94
N LEU A 127 10.92 -6.38 12.02
CA LEU A 127 11.02 -5.01 12.52
C LEU A 127 11.78 -4.09 11.56
N GLN A 128 12.82 -4.61 10.92
CA GLN A 128 13.56 -3.89 9.89
C GLN A 128 12.70 -3.64 8.65
N GLU A 129 11.97 -4.65 8.17
CA GLU A 129 11.03 -4.51 7.05
C GLU A 129 9.94 -3.47 7.35
N GLU A 130 9.33 -3.51 8.54
CA GLU A 130 8.34 -2.52 8.96
C GLU A 130 8.90 -1.10 8.98
N GLN A 131 10.15 -0.92 9.42
CA GLN A 131 10.83 0.37 9.40
C GLN A 131 11.06 0.86 7.96
N ILE A 132 11.48 -0.02 7.05
CA ILE A 132 11.68 0.36 5.64
C ILE A 132 10.34 0.72 4.98
N ILE A 133 9.29 -0.08 5.20
CA ILE A 133 7.94 0.22 4.70
C ILE A 133 7.47 1.59 5.18
N ARG A 134 7.70 1.91 6.46
CA ARG A 134 7.38 3.22 7.02
C ARG A 134 8.14 4.34 6.31
N GLU A 135 9.42 4.15 6.02
CA GLU A 135 10.22 5.13 5.29
C GLU A 135 9.77 5.32 3.83
N ILE A 136 9.31 4.26 3.17
CA ILE A 136 8.70 4.33 1.83
C ILE A 136 7.42 5.18 1.88
N CYS A 137 6.57 4.96 2.87
CA CYS A 137 5.35 5.73 3.06
C CYS A 137 5.66 7.21 3.36
N GLU A 138 6.57 7.50 4.29
CA GLU A 138 6.97 8.87 4.64
C GLU A 138 7.54 9.61 3.42
N GLN A 139 8.40 8.96 2.64
CA GLN A 139 8.95 9.54 1.42
C GLN A 139 7.86 9.76 0.35
N THR A 140 6.91 8.84 0.23
CA THR A 140 5.78 8.99 -0.68
C THR A 140 4.89 10.17 -0.26
N ASP A 141 4.62 10.35 1.03
CA ASP A 141 3.88 11.50 1.54
C ASP A 141 4.58 12.82 1.22
N GLU A 142 5.92 12.88 1.39
CA GLU A 142 6.74 14.02 0.99
C GLU A 142 6.63 14.31 -0.52
N LEU A 143 6.68 13.27 -1.36
CA LEU A 143 6.52 13.38 -2.80
C LEU A 143 5.14 13.96 -3.17
N LEU A 144 4.07 13.45 -2.55
CA LEU A 144 2.70 13.86 -2.84
C LEU A 144 2.43 15.31 -2.40
N GLN A 145 3.12 15.79 -1.36
CA GLN A 145 3.02 17.17 -0.86
C GLN A 145 3.99 18.14 -1.55
N ALA A 146 4.92 17.66 -2.37
CA ALA A 146 5.95 18.50 -2.97
C ALA A 146 5.35 19.60 -3.86
N GLU A 147 5.79 20.84 -3.64
CA GLU A 147 5.37 21.96 -4.49
C GLU A 147 6.11 22.00 -5.83
N VAL A 148 7.34 21.46 -5.83
CA VAL A 148 8.28 21.41 -6.94
C VAL A 148 8.73 19.97 -7.12
N ILE A 149 8.69 19.50 -8.37
CA ILE A 149 9.16 18.18 -8.77
C ILE A 149 10.32 18.36 -9.74
N THR A 150 11.37 17.54 -9.58
CA THR A 150 12.55 17.58 -10.46
C THR A 150 12.47 16.48 -11.52
N PRO A 151 13.15 16.65 -12.67
CA PRO A 151 13.23 15.58 -13.66
C PRO A 151 13.77 14.26 -13.10
N GLU A 152 14.74 14.30 -12.19
CA GLU A 152 15.28 13.10 -11.55
C GLU A 152 14.23 12.36 -10.71
N THR A 153 13.32 13.11 -10.09
CA THR A 153 12.21 12.51 -9.31
C THR A 153 11.21 11.83 -10.23
N VAL A 154 10.86 12.46 -11.35
CA VAL A 154 9.97 11.85 -12.34
C VAL A 154 10.64 10.63 -12.97
N GLU A 155 11.91 10.71 -13.33
CA GLU A 155 12.65 9.57 -13.88
C GLU A 155 12.74 8.41 -12.89
N ALA A 156 12.94 8.67 -11.60
CA ALA A 156 12.90 7.61 -10.59
C ALA A 156 11.54 6.90 -10.56
N VAL A 157 10.43 7.65 -10.70
CA VAL A 157 9.07 7.07 -10.73
C VAL A 157 8.87 6.07 -11.88
N PHE A 158 9.56 6.23 -13.02
CA PHE A 158 9.38 5.33 -14.17
C PHE A 158 10.54 4.36 -14.40
N HIS A 159 11.72 4.63 -13.85
CA HIS A 159 12.97 3.93 -14.20
C HIS A 159 13.90 3.64 -13.02
N SER A 160 13.44 3.73 -11.77
CA SER A 160 14.26 3.30 -10.62
C SER A 160 14.50 1.79 -10.62
N ARG A 161 15.37 1.36 -9.71
CA ARG A 161 15.52 -0.05 -9.37
C ARG A 161 14.14 -0.63 -9.00
N HIS A 162 13.85 -1.83 -9.48
CA HIS A 162 12.58 -2.54 -9.29
C HIS A 162 11.34 -1.92 -9.96
N VAL A 163 11.49 -0.84 -10.74
CA VAL A 163 10.39 -0.28 -11.52
C VAL A 163 10.47 -0.73 -12.98
N LYS A 164 9.35 -1.27 -13.47
CA LYS A 164 9.11 -1.57 -14.89
C LYS A 164 8.18 -0.49 -15.46
N ALA A 165 8.46 -0.03 -16.68
CA ALA A 165 7.55 0.83 -17.40
C ALA A 165 6.65 0.01 -18.33
N TYR A 166 5.35 0.31 -18.37
CA TYR A 166 4.41 -0.26 -19.35
C TYR A 166 3.71 0.87 -20.10
N THR A 167 3.66 0.78 -21.43
CA THR A 167 3.16 1.85 -22.29
C THR A 167 1.94 1.42 -23.08
N PHE A 168 0.88 2.21 -22.96
CA PHE A 168 -0.29 2.19 -23.82
C PHE A 168 -0.02 3.09 -25.04
N GLU A 169 0.54 2.52 -26.11
CA GLU A 169 1.09 3.27 -27.26
C GLU A 169 0.16 4.28 -27.93
N GLN A 170 -1.09 3.87 -28.19
CA GLN A 170 -2.06 4.69 -28.90
C GLN A 170 -3.28 4.87 -28.00
N VAL A 171 -3.38 6.00 -27.30
CA VAL A 171 -4.58 6.42 -26.57
C VAL A 171 -5.15 7.65 -27.27
N TYR A 172 -6.43 7.61 -27.61
CA TYR A 172 -7.05 8.64 -28.44
C TYR A 172 -7.51 9.87 -27.63
N PHE A 173 -7.06 11.05 -28.06
CA PHE A 173 -7.46 12.35 -27.52
C PHE A 173 -8.09 13.21 -28.62
N PRO A 174 -9.38 12.98 -28.95
CA PRO A 174 -10.06 13.64 -30.07
C PRO A 174 -10.20 15.16 -29.91
N SER A 175 -10.51 15.66 -28.71
CA SER A 175 -10.72 17.10 -28.50
C SER A 175 -9.45 17.84 -28.10
N GLY A 176 -8.45 17.11 -27.56
CA GLY A 176 -7.26 17.69 -26.97
C GLY A 176 -7.50 18.36 -25.61
N THR A 177 -8.73 18.29 -25.09
CA THR A 177 -9.07 18.78 -23.75
C THR A 177 -8.84 17.69 -22.72
N LEU A 178 -7.89 17.93 -21.82
CA LEU A 178 -7.43 16.93 -20.87
C LEU A 178 -8.16 16.99 -19.53
N MET A 179 -8.48 15.83 -18.98
CA MET A 179 -9.02 15.64 -17.64
C MET A 179 -8.12 14.68 -16.85
N ALA A 180 -8.03 14.92 -15.54
CA ALA A 180 -7.42 14.00 -14.59
C ALA A 180 -8.38 13.79 -13.41
N ALA A 181 -8.71 12.54 -13.12
CA ALA A 181 -9.68 12.18 -12.10
C ALA A 181 -9.54 10.71 -11.73
N ASP A 182 -10.24 10.33 -10.66
CA ASP A 182 -10.65 8.95 -10.45
C ASP A 182 -11.76 8.56 -11.44
N PRO A 183 -11.53 7.59 -12.34
CA PRO A 183 -12.50 7.20 -13.37
C PRO A 183 -13.74 6.49 -12.82
N ILE A 184 -13.71 5.99 -11.59
CA ILE A 184 -14.82 5.23 -10.98
C ILE A 184 -15.72 6.15 -10.16
N CYS A 185 -15.16 7.09 -9.40
CA CYS A 185 -15.94 7.94 -8.48
C CYS A 185 -16.04 9.41 -8.90
N GLU A 186 -14.99 10.00 -9.47
CA GLU A 186 -14.87 11.45 -9.62
C GLU A 186 -15.04 11.94 -11.06
N LEU A 187 -14.77 11.11 -12.06
CA LEU A 187 -14.83 11.50 -13.48
C LEU A 187 -16.24 11.90 -13.92
N GLN A 188 -17.28 11.28 -13.36
CA GLN A 188 -18.69 11.59 -13.59
C GLN A 188 -19.21 12.78 -12.76
N SER A 189 -18.38 13.36 -11.90
CA SER A 189 -18.76 14.51 -11.10
C SER A 189 -18.96 15.75 -11.98
N MET A 190 -19.99 16.54 -11.67
CA MET A 190 -20.16 17.85 -12.31
C MET A 190 -19.00 18.82 -12.00
N TYR A 191 -18.17 18.50 -11.01
CA TYR A 191 -17.00 19.26 -10.59
C TYR A 191 -15.68 18.67 -11.08
N VAL A 192 -15.73 17.68 -11.99
CA VAL A 192 -14.53 17.01 -12.51
C VAL A 192 -13.45 18.04 -12.91
N PRO A 193 -12.21 17.86 -12.43
CA PRO A 193 -11.09 18.72 -12.80
C PRO A 193 -10.73 18.63 -14.29
N VAL A 194 -10.62 19.78 -14.95
CA VAL A 194 -10.15 19.91 -16.33
C VAL A 194 -8.84 20.67 -16.34
N ILE A 195 -7.85 20.18 -17.08
CA ILE A 195 -6.55 20.84 -17.24
C ILE A 195 -6.73 22.04 -18.17
N LYS A 196 -6.14 23.18 -17.81
CA LYS A 196 -6.30 24.45 -18.52
C LYS A 196 -5.65 24.42 -19.90
N GLU A 197 -4.43 23.91 -19.99
CA GLU A 197 -3.75 23.71 -21.26
C GLU A 197 -4.35 22.52 -22.03
N THR A 198 -4.37 22.66 -23.36
CA THR A 198 -4.84 21.63 -24.31
C THR A 198 -3.68 21.08 -25.12
N ILE A 199 -3.89 19.92 -25.73
CA ILE A 199 -2.95 19.31 -26.69
C ILE A 199 -3.62 19.21 -28.08
N PRO A 200 -2.86 19.02 -29.16
CA PRO A 200 -3.46 18.73 -30.45
C PRO A 200 -4.34 17.48 -30.40
N SER A 201 -5.37 17.42 -31.25
CA SER A 201 -6.12 16.18 -31.44
C SER A 201 -5.22 15.10 -32.01
N GLY A 202 -5.27 13.89 -31.46
CA GLY A 202 -4.42 12.81 -31.94
C GLY A 202 -4.36 11.61 -31.01
N TYR A 203 -3.39 10.74 -31.27
CA TYR A 203 -3.07 9.60 -30.43
C TYR A 203 -1.77 9.86 -29.70
N TYR A 204 -1.76 9.51 -28.42
CA TYR A 204 -0.64 9.76 -27.52
C TYR A 204 -0.37 8.54 -26.65
N PRO A 205 0.89 8.23 -26.34
CA PRO A 205 1.20 7.13 -25.44
C PRO A 205 1.00 7.56 -23.98
N ILE A 206 0.41 6.66 -23.20
CA ILE A 206 0.38 6.74 -21.73
C ILE A 206 1.31 5.67 -21.18
N THR A 207 2.31 6.07 -20.40
CA THR A 207 3.23 5.16 -19.71
C THR A 207 2.89 5.14 -18.22
N ILE A 208 2.85 3.95 -17.64
CA ILE A 208 2.74 3.73 -16.19
C ILE A 208 4.06 3.18 -15.65
N GLY A 209 4.44 3.62 -14.47
CA GLY A 209 5.53 3.01 -13.70
C GLY A 209 4.97 1.94 -12.75
N ILE A 210 5.66 0.80 -12.68
CA ILE A 210 5.22 -0.39 -11.94
C ILE A 210 6.37 -0.85 -11.05
N LEU A 211 6.31 -0.53 -9.76
CA LEU A 211 7.20 -1.05 -8.74
C LEU A 211 6.87 -2.51 -8.45
N ASP A 212 7.90 -3.35 -8.41
CA ASP A 212 7.85 -4.77 -8.03
C ASP A 212 8.78 -4.98 -6.82
N SER A 213 8.25 -4.72 -5.62
CA SER A 213 9.00 -4.73 -4.35
C SER A 213 8.60 -5.93 -3.49
N GLU A 214 9.57 -6.60 -2.86
CA GLU A 214 9.29 -7.66 -1.89
C GLU A 214 8.59 -7.12 -0.62
N LEU A 215 8.75 -5.83 -0.31
CA LEU A 215 8.23 -5.20 0.90
C LEU A 215 6.78 -4.73 0.76
N VAL A 216 6.47 -4.07 -0.37
CA VAL A 216 5.15 -3.46 -0.60
C VAL A 216 4.37 -4.14 -1.74
N GLY A 217 4.95 -5.14 -2.39
CA GLY A 217 4.38 -5.82 -3.54
C GLY A 217 4.32 -4.93 -4.79
N ILE A 218 3.54 -5.36 -5.78
CA ILE A 218 3.32 -4.59 -7.01
C ILE A 218 2.57 -3.29 -6.68
N ARG A 219 3.11 -2.15 -7.12
CA ARG A 219 2.51 -0.82 -6.96
C ARG A 219 2.72 0.05 -8.19
N MET A 220 1.66 0.72 -8.65
CA MET A 220 1.80 1.74 -9.68
C MET A 220 2.46 2.97 -9.06
N THR A 221 3.57 3.42 -9.63
CA THR A 221 4.37 4.54 -9.10
C THR A 221 3.98 5.88 -9.70
N GLY A 222 3.41 5.89 -10.91
CA GLY A 222 2.95 7.10 -11.58
C GLY A 222 2.44 6.85 -12.99
N MET A 223 1.90 7.90 -13.61
CA MET A 223 1.37 7.88 -14.97
C MET A 223 1.88 9.10 -15.76
N ARG A 224 2.30 8.88 -17.01
CA ARG A 224 2.89 9.87 -17.92
C ARG A 224 2.15 9.83 -19.26
N LEU A 225 1.57 10.95 -19.67
CA LEU A 225 1.07 11.19 -21.02
C LEU A 225 2.13 11.96 -21.81
N LYS A 226 2.73 11.34 -22.83
CA LYS A 226 3.74 11.99 -23.69
C LYS A 226 3.04 12.74 -24.81
N VAL A 227 3.27 14.05 -24.92
CA VAL A 227 2.65 14.92 -25.95
C VAL A 227 3.59 15.14 -27.13
N THR A 228 4.90 15.19 -26.87
CA THR A 228 5.95 15.28 -27.89
C THR A 228 7.12 14.38 -27.50
N GLU A 229 7.96 14.01 -28.47
CA GLU A 229 9.20 13.25 -28.24
C GLU A 229 10.31 14.06 -27.53
N GLU A 230 10.06 15.34 -27.23
CA GLU A 230 11.05 16.18 -26.55
C GLU A 230 11.18 15.79 -25.07
N GLU A 231 12.39 15.94 -24.55
CA GLU A 231 12.71 15.68 -23.15
C GLU A 231 12.24 16.83 -22.24
N ALA A 232 11.65 16.48 -21.10
CA ALA A 232 11.26 17.45 -20.08
C ALA A 232 12.47 17.85 -19.23
N LEU A 233 12.84 19.13 -19.28
CA LEU A 233 13.95 19.69 -18.50
C LEU A 233 13.51 20.29 -17.16
N SER A 234 12.21 20.51 -16.98
CA SER A 234 11.62 20.95 -15.70
C SER A 234 10.16 20.55 -15.62
N TYR A 235 9.62 20.47 -14.41
CA TYR A 235 8.21 20.18 -14.16
C TYR A 235 7.55 21.34 -13.43
N GLN A 236 6.38 21.73 -13.91
CA GLN A 236 5.57 22.81 -13.34
C GLN A 236 4.19 22.28 -13.03
N ALA A 237 3.64 22.61 -11.85
CA ALA A 237 2.26 22.24 -11.53
C ALA A 237 1.32 22.75 -12.63
N ALA A 238 0.43 21.88 -13.11
CA ALA A 238 -0.57 22.29 -14.07
C ALA A 238 -1.56 23.28 -13.42
N THR A 239 -2.37 23.93 -14.25
CA THR A 239 -3.54 24.67 -13.76
C THR A 239 -4.79 23.88 -14.11
N MET A 240 -5.67 23.69 -13.15
CA MET A 240 -6.96 23.02 -13.37
C MET A 240 -8.11 23.96 -13.06
N TYR A 241 -9.27 23.68 -13.63
CA TYR A 241 -10.53 24.34 -13.28
C TYR A 241 -11.66 23.32 -13.17
N LYS A 242 -12.66 23.61 -12.34
CA LYS A 242 -13.84 22.71 -12.27
C LYS A 242 -14.72 22.95 -13.47
N ALA A 243 -15.19 21.86 -14.09
CA ALA A 243 -15.99 21.94 -15.31
C ALA A 243 -17.19 22.91 -15.18
N LYS A 244 -17.89 22.89 -14.03
CA LYS A 244 -19.09 23.68 -13.72
C LYS A 244 -18.85 25.17 -13.48
N ASP A 245 -17.92 25.53 -12.58
CA ASP A 245 -17.76 26.92 -12.11
C ASP A 245 -16.60 27.67 -12.78
N LYS A 246 -15.77 26.97 -13.56
CA LYS A 246 -14.56 27.51 -14.21
C LYS A 246 -13.57 28.17 -13.25
N LYS A 247 -13.67 27.91 -11.95
CA LYS A 247 -12.74 28.43 -10.95
C LYS A 247 -11.43 27.65 -11.04
N GLU A 248 -10.34 28.37 -11.25
CA GLU A 248 -9.00 27.79 -11.30
C GLU A 248 -8.51 27.42 -9.89
N PHE A 249 -7.77 26.31 -9.81
CA PHE A 249 -7.12 25.85 -8.59
C PHE A 249 -5.83 25.10 -8.95
N ARG A 250 -4.97 24.89 -7.94
CA ARG A 250 -3.73 24.12 -8.10
C ARG A 250 -4.07 22.71 -8.61
N ALA A 251 -3.36 22.23 -9.63
CA ALA A 251 -3.68 20.97 -10.29
C ALA A 251 -3.47 19.75 -9.41
N ALA A 252 -4.48 19.45 -8.60
CA ALA A 252 -4.60 18.21 -7.87
C ALA A 252 -6.02 17.67 -8.01
N PHE A 253 -6.19 16.36 -8.09
CA PHE A 253 -7.50 15.73 -8.19
C PHE A 253 -7.70 14.74 -7.04
N PRO A 254 -8.92 14.64 -6.50
CA PRO A 254 -9.26 13.63 -5.51
C PRO A 254 -9.38 12.25 -6.14
N VAL A 255 -9.07 11.24 -5.34
CA VAL A 255 -9.21 9.82 -5.65
C VAL A 255 -9.92 9.13 -4.48
N ASP A 256 -10.96 8.34 -4.79
CA ASP A 256 -11.90 7.77 -3.81
C ASP A 256 -12.24 6.29 -4.10
N ALA A 257 -11.64 5.72 -5.14
CA ALA A 257 -11.65 4.29 -5.46
C ALA A 257 -10.23 3.77 -5.74
N GLY A 258 -9.19 4.51 -5.35
CA GLY A 258 -7.79 4.15 -5.58
C GLY A 258 -7.39 4.09 -7.06
N MET A 259 -8.05 4.86 -7.94
CA MET A 259 -7.82 4.85 -9.38
C MET A 259 -7.54 6.25 -9.95
N SER A 260 -6.79 6.31 -11.04
CA SER A 260 -6.48 7.53 -11.78
C SER A 260 -6.58 7.30 -13.29
N THR A 261 -6.93 8.36 -14.02
CA THR A 261 -6.86 8.43 -15.47
C THR A 261 -6.36 9.79 -15.94
N PHE A 262 -5.64 9.81 -17.07
CA PHE A 262 -5.62 10.95 -17.98
C PHE A 262 -6.50 10.61 -19.17
N CYS A 263 -7.56 11.38 -19.39
CA CYS A 263 -8.47 11.15 -20.52
C CYS A 263 -8.88 12.44 -21.22
N ASP A 264 -9.32 12.28 -22.46
CA ASP A 264 -9.93 13.34 -23.24
C ASP A 264 -11.36 13.63 -22.76
N LYS A 265 -11.79 14.89 -22.89
CA LYS A 265 -13.16 15.30 -22.59
C LYS A 265 -14.22 14.51 -23.36
N GLU A 266 -14.04 14.22 -24.64
CA GLU A 266 -15.03 13.45 -25.42
C GLU A 266 -15.03 11.96 -25.03
N ALA A 267 -13.88 11.43 -24.59
CA ALA A 267 -13.82 10.08 -24.01
C ALA A 267 -14.60 10.04 -22.69
N ALA A 268 -14.42 11.03 -21.81
CA ALA A 268 -15.22 11.15 -20.58
C ALA A 268 -16.72 11.28 -20.89
N GLU A 269 -17.11 12.12 -21.86
CA GLU A 269 -18.51 12.25 -22.27
C GLU A 269 -19.11 10.95 -22.83
N SER A 270 -18.30 10.14 -23.52
CA SER A 270 -18.72 8.82 -24.02
C SER A 270 -18.87 7.83 -22.86
N TYR A 271 -17.93 7.84 -21.91
CA TYR A 271 -17.98 7.05 -20.70
C TYR A 271 -19.24 7.35 -19.87
N TRP A 272 -19.59 8.62 -19.68
CA TRP A 272 -20.79 9.02 -18.92
C TRP A 272 -22.08 8.50 -19.56
N LYS A 273 -22.17 8.45 -20.89
CA LYS A 273 -23.35 7.89 -21.59
C LYS A 273 -23.52 6.42 -21.28
N VAL A 274 -22.43 5.65 -21.34
CA VAL A 274 -22.44 4.22 -21.02
C VAL A 274 -22.79 4.00 -19.55
N LEU A 275 -22.13 4.73 -18.65
CA LEU A 275 -22.39 4.67 -17.20
C LEU A 275 -23.87 4.97 -16.88
N TYR A 276 -24.42 6.04 -17.45
CA TYR A 276 -25.81 6.43 -17.25
C TYR A 276 -26.80 5.40 -17.81
N ALA A 277 -26.54 4.87 -19.00
CA ALA A 277 -27.35 3.80 -19.58
C ALA A 277 -27.33 2.55 -18.70
N TRP A 278 -26.16 2.17 -18.19
CA TRP A 278 -26.00 1.01 -17.32
C TRP A 278 -26.80 1.15 -16.02
N TYR A 279 -26.69 2.29 -15.33
CA TYR A 279 -27.44 2.53 -14.08
C TYR A 279 -28.95 2.61 -14.29
N LYS A 280 -29.41 2.98 -15.49
CA LYS A 280 -30.84 2.95 -15.83
C LYS A 280 -31.38 1.51 -15.86
N GLU A 281 -30.57 0.57 -16.32
CA GLU A 281 -30.89 -0.86 -16.37
C GLU A 281 -30.62 -1.57 -15.03
N HIS A 282 -29.62 -1.08 -14.28
CA HIS A 282 -29.15 -1.65 -13.00
C HIS A 282 -29.23 -0.61 -11.87
N PRO A 283 -30.44 -0.19 -11.44
CA PRO A 283 -30.60 0.93 -10.51
C PRO A 283 -30.00 0.69 -9.11
N ASN A 284 -29.81 -0.57 -8.72
CA ASN A 284 -29.17 -0.96 -7.45
C ASN A 284 -27.80 -1.62 -7.66
N GLY A 285 -27.28 -1.61 -8.89
CA GLY A 285 -26.00 -2.22 -9.22
C GLY A 285 -24.83 -1.36 -8.74
N ASN A 286 -23.68 -1.99 -8.58
CA ASN A 286 -22.40 -1.34 -8.33
C ASN A 286 -21.55 -1.40 -9.61
N TRP A 287 -21.30 -0.25 -10.24
CA TRP A 287 -20.57 -0.17 -11.51
C TRP A 287 -19.20 -0.85 -11.48
N TYR A 288 -18.49 -0.80 -10.35
CA TYR A 288 -17.23 -1.51 -10.23
C TYR A 288 -17.45 -3.02 -10.12
N ASN A 289 -18.14 -3.47 -9.06
CA ASN A 289 -18.28 -4.89 -8.77
C ASN A 289 -19.01 -5.67 -9.86
N ASP A 290 -20.01 -5.06 -10.50
CA ASP A 290 -20.91 -5.73 -11.43
C ASP A 290 -20.50 -5.54 -12.91
N TYR A 291 -19.48 -4.73 -13.19
CA TYR A 291 -19.04 -4.46 -14.57
C TYR A 291 -17.52 -4.35 -14.71
N LEU A 292 -16.86 -3.43 -14.01
CA LEU A 292 -15.42 -3.21 -14.21
C LEU A 292 -14.55 -4.32 -13.61
N ALA A 293 -14.96 -4.94 -12.49
CA ALA A 293 -14.15 -5.91 -11.74
C ALA A 293 -13.71 -7.10 -12.61
N ASP A 294 -14.60 -7.61 -13.48
CA ASP A 294 -14.26 -8.68 -14.42
C ASP A 294 -13.21 -8.23 -15.43
N LEU A 295 -13.29 -7.00 -15.93
CA LEU A 295 -12.31 -6.44 -16.87
C LEU A 295 -10.93 -6.24 -16.22
N PHE A 296 -10.90 -5.80 -14.96
CA PHE A 296 -9.66 -5.70 -14.19
C PHE A 296 -9.03 -7.07 -13.93
N LYS A 297 -9.85 -8.06 -13.59
CA LYS A 297 -9.39 -9.44 -13.42
C LYS A 297 -8.82 -10.02 -14.70
N GLU A 298 -9.52 -9.85 -15.84
CA GLU A 298 -9.01 -10.28 -17.15
C GLU A 298 -7.67 -9.61 -17.49
N SER A 299 -7.51 -8.32 -17.15
CA SER A 299 -6.25 -7.61 -17.33
C SER A 299 -5.14 -8.19 -16.44
N ALA A 300 -5.43 -8.48 -15.17
CA ALA A 300 -4.48 -9.11 -14.25
C ALA A 300 -4.01 -10.47 -14.76
N GLU A 301 -4.93 -11.28 -15.27
CA GLU A 301 -4.64 -12.59 -15.87
C GLU A 301 -3.78 -12.48 -17.14
N ALA A 302 -3.97 -11.41 -17.93
CA ALA A 302 -3.15 -11.13 -19.10
C ALA A 302 -1.74 -10.59 -18.77
N TYR A 303 -1.57 -9.93 -17.62
CA TYR A 303 -0.29 -9.35 -17.18
C TYR A 303 0.04 -9.66 -15.71
N PRO A 304 0.24 -10.95 -15.35
CA PRO A 304 0.39 -11.38 -13.96
C PRO A 304 1.66 -10.84 -13.28
N ASP A 305 2.70 -10.51 -14.05
CA ASP A 305 3.96 -9.96 -13.54
C ASP A 305 3.92 -8.42 -13.35
N LEU A 306 2.80 -7.79 -13.72
CA LEU A 306 2.63 -6.34 -13.74
C LEU A 306 1.46 -5.85 -12.87
N GLN A 307 0.62 -6.75 -12.37
CA GLN A 307 -0.58 -6.42 -11.62
C GLN A 307 -0.78 -7.37 -10.44
N ARG A 308 -1.39 -6.86 -9.39
CA ARG A 308 -1.89 -7.65 -8.26
C ARG A 308 -3.10 -8.48 -8.68
N GLU A 309 -3.43 -9.46 -7.85
CA GLU A 309 -4.71 -10.16 -7.94
C GLU A 309 -5.86 -9.16 -7.90
N GLY A 310 -6.79 -9.27 -8.86
CA GLY A 310 -7.92 -8.37 -9.01
C GLY A 310 -7.71 -7.21 -9.98
N GLY A 311 -6.47 -6.93 -10.40
CA GLY A 311 -6.13 -5.94 -11.43
C GLY A 311 -5.82 -4.55 -10.91
N ASP A 312 -4.84 -3.90 -11.55
CA ASP A 312 -4.36 -2.56 -11.21
C ASP A 312 -4.47 -1.58 -12.36
N PHE A 313 -4.56 -2.06 -13.60
CA PHE A 313 -4.80 -1.19 -14.74
C PHE A 313 -5.64 -1.88 -15.81
N ILE A 314 -6.41 -1.08 -16.54
CA ILE A 314 -7.10 -1.53 -17.76
C ILE A 314 -7.02 -0.47 -18.83
N ARG A 315 -7.08 -0.92 -20.09
CA ARG A 315 -7.50 -0.11 -21.23
C ARG A 315 -8.99 -0.33 -21.43
N PHE A 316 -9.82 0.54 -20.86
CA PHE A 316 -11.26 0.46 -21.00
C PHE A 316 -11.70 1.02 -22.37
N LYS A 317 -12.10 0.14 -23.27
CA LYS A 317 -12.74 0.53 -24.54
C LYS A 317 -14.19 0.90 -24.25
N ILE A 318 -14.57 2.14 -24.53
CA ILE A 318 -15.92 2.62 -24.21
C ILE A 318 -16.90 2.07 -25.26
N PRO A 319 -17.91 1.28 -24.86
CA PRO A 319 -18.92 0.75 -25.77
C PRO A 319 -19.56 1.82 -26.67
N GLU A 320 -19.90 1.42 -27.89
CA GLU A 320 -20.57 2.27 -28.89
C GLU A 320 -19.79 3.55 -29.27
N SER A 321 -18.47 3.57 -29.04
CA SER A 321 -17.59 4.67 -29.41
C SER A 321 -16.20 4.19 -29.86
N ASN A 322 -15.43 5.09 -30.47
CA ASN A 322 -14.00 4.87 -30.75
C ASN A 322 -13.10 5.39 -29.62
N ASN A 323 -13.69 5.72 -28.46
CA ASN A 323 -12.97 6.31 -27.34
C ASN A 323 -12.56 5.23 -26.34
N GLU A 324 -11.52 5.52 -25.58
CA GLU A 324 -10.99 4.65 -24.54
C GLU A 324 -10.47 5.46 -23.36
N ILE A 325 -10.40 4.82 -22.20
CA ILE A 325 -9.85 5.38 -20.97
C ILE A 325 -8.86 4.38 -20.40
N VAL A 326 -7.66 4.83 -20.08
CA VAL A 326 -6.70 4.04 -19.31
C VAL A 326 -6.96 4.32 -17.84
N MET A 327 -7.31 3.29 -17.08
CA MET A 327 -7.52 3.37 -15.64
C MET A 327 -6.34 2.71 -14.95
N VAL A 328 -5.75 3.36 -13.94
CA VAL A 328 -4.52 2.92 -13.27
C VAL A 328 -4.67 3.10 -11.76
N ALA A 329 -4.31 2.09 -10.98
CA ALA A 329 -4.33 2.15 -9.53
C ALA A 329 -3.36 3.22 -9.00
N THR A 330 -3.70 3.89 -7.91
CA THR A 330 -2.92 5.02 -7.37
C THR A 330 -2.05 4.61 -6.20
N GLY A 331 -1.01 3.82 -6.44
CA GLY A 331 -0.04 3.48 -5.41
C GLY A 331 -0.67 2.82 -4.18
N PHE A 332 -0.72 3.56 -3.06
CA PHE A 332 -1.32 3.11 -1.80
C PHE A 332 -2.83 3.35 -1.67
N GLY A 333 -3.49 3.94 -2.68
CA GLY A 333 -4.95 4.06 -2.75
C GLY A 333 -5.44 5.51 -2.81
N ASP A 334 -6.47 5.82 -2.04
CA ASP A 334 -7.16 7.12 -2.05
C ASP A 334 -6.25 8.27 -1.62
N GLY A 335 -6.55 9.48 -2.09
CA GLY A 335 -5.75 10.66 -1.78
C GLY A 335 -5.99 11.84 -2.70
N ILE A 336 -5.08 12.82 -2.62
CA ILE A 336 -5.05 14.00 -3.48
C ILE A 336 -3.77 13.96 -4.30
N TYR A 337 -3.90 13.78 -5.61
CA TYR A 337 -2.76 13.59 -6.50
C TYR A 337 -2.54 14.81 -7.38
N GLN A 338 -1.30 15.28 -7.44
CA GLN A 338 -0.92 16.44 -8.22
C GLN A 338 -0.62 16.07 -9.68
N VAL A 339 -0.79 17.05 -10.58
CA VAL A 339 -0.50 16.93 -12.00
C VAL A 339 0.52 17.99 -12.41
N PHE A 340 1.56 17.56 -13.13
CA PHE A 340 2.64 18.41 -13.57
C PHE A 340 2.83 18.35 -15.08
N TRP A 341 3.13 19.50 -15.66
CA TRP A 341 3.58 19.64 -17.03
C TRP A 341 5.10 19.60 -17.10
N GLY A 342 5.64 18.67 -17.89
CA GLY A 342 7.03 18.68 -18.34
C GLY A 342 7.27 19.77 -19.38
N VAL A 343 8.34 20.52 -19.22
CA VAL A 343 8.72 21.66 -20.08
C VAL A 343 10.04 21.36 -20.79
N ASP A 344 10.02 21.42 -22.12
CA ASP A 344 11.19 21.14 -22.96
C ASP A 344 12.19 22.30 -23.04
N LYS A 345 13.28 22.08 -23.78
CA LYS A 345 14.33 23.08 -24.08
C LYS A 345 13.81 24.37 -24.74
N ASN A 346 12.63 24.34 -25.35
CA ASN A 346 12.00 25.48 -26.02
C ASN A 346 10.95 26.17 -25.14
N GLY A 347 10.77 25.73 -23.89
CA GLY A 347 9.73 26.23 -23.00
C GLY A 347 8.32 25.71 -23.33
N LYS A 348 8.20 24.64 -24.14
CA LYS A 348 6.92 24.03 -24.53
C LYS A 348 6.57 22.85 -23.65
N ARG A 349 5.26 22.63 -23.48
CA ARG A 349 4.70 21.45 -22.80
C ARG A 349 4.96 20.21 -23.64
N CYS A 350 5.67 19.22 -23.10
CA CYS A 350 6.05 17.98 -23.81
C CYS A 350 5.46 16.70 -23.21
N GLU A 351 5.10 16.72 -21.92
CA GLU A 351 4.45 15.60 -21.25
C GLU A 351 3.65 16.06 -20.03
N LEU A 352 2.66 15.27 -19.64
CA LEU A 352 1.88 15.45 -18.43
C LEU A 352 2.12 14.27 -17.51
N VAL A 353 2.39 14.50 -16.23
CA VAL A 353 2.67 13.44 -15.25
C VAL A 353 1.87 13.60 -13.97
N THR A 354 1.54 12.48 -13.36
CA THR A 354 1.08 12.38 -11.97
C THR A 354 1.85 11.24 -11.29
N LEU A 355 2.21 11.43 -10.02
CA LEU A 355 3.08 10.53 -9.27
C LEU A 355 2.30 9.97 -8.07
N PHE A 356 2.48 8.69 -7.77
CA PHE A 356 1.71 7.95 -6.77
C PHE A 356 2.56 7.40 -5.64
N VAL A 357 3.75 6.88 -5.96
CA VAL A 357 4.68 6.27 -4.99
C VAL A 357 6.09 6.76 -5.33
N ASP A 358 6.88 7.06 -4.30
CA ASP A 358 8.32 7.25 -4.48
C ASP A 358 9.05 5.90 -4.39
N PRO A 359 9.59 5.36 -5.49
CA PRO A 359 10.21 4.04 -5.48
C PRO A 359 11.68 4.05 -5.03
N ARG A 360 12.26 5.22 -4.70
CA ARG A 360 13.72 5.32 -4.46
C ARG A 360 14.20 4.57 -3.22
N LYS A 361 13.32 4.34 -2.24
CA LYS A 361 13.58 3.54 -1.03
C LYS A 361 12.93 2.15 -1.08
N ALA A 362 12.28 1.79 -2.17
CA ALA A 362 11.42 0.62 -2.27
C ALA A 362 12.11 -0.65 -2.81
#